data_AF-A0A3M1HVR4-F1
#
_entry.id   AF-A0A3M1HVR4-F1
#
_cell.length_a   1.000
_cell.length_b   1.000
_cell.length_c   1.000
_cell.angle_alpha   90.00
_cell.angle_beta   90.00
_cell.angle_gamma   90.00
#
_symmetry.space_group_name_H-M   'P 1'
#
loop_
_entity.id
_entity.type
_entity.pdbx_description
1 polymer ?
#
loop_
_entity_poly.entity_id
_entity_poly.type
_entity_poly.pdbx_seq_one_letter_code
_entity_poly.pdbx_strand_id
1 'polypeptide(L)'
;MRGFTLIELMIVIAIIGILAVVAIPQFQKYRARAYMAAALNDLRNVMTAEEAEYASDGRYLAQGCGLGVAWLFNGTKHISEGVGYCVNAPTDGSRYAAFTGHRATTREYAAGSDVEGIYYKDGVADPAKAAQSETATAISGWGGTQL
;
A
#
# COMPACT_ATOMS: atom_id res chain seq x y z
N MET A 1 19.98 48.80 22.38
CA MET A 1 19.34 47.60 21.81
C MET A 1 19.91 46.39 22.56
N ARG A 2 19.08 45.61 23.24
CA ARG A 2 19.51 44.32 23.82
C ARG A 2 19.48 43.30 22.69
N GLY A 3 20.63 43.07 22.08
CA GLY A 3 20.80 42.12 20.98
C GLY A 3 21.10 40.73 21.50
N PHE A 4 20.53 39.72 20.83
CA PHE A 4 20.89 38.31 21.01
C PHE A 4 22.40 38.12 20.93
N THR A 5 22.97 37.35 21.84
CA THR A 5 24.41 37.09 21.81
C THR A 5 24.73 36.07 20.69
N LEU A 6 25.87 36.24 20.01
CA LEU A 6 26.32 35.28 18.99
C LEU A 6 26.49 33.87 19.59
N ILE A 7 26.87 33.79 20.86
CA ILE A 7 27.05 32.53 21.57
C ILE A 7 25.72 31.81 21.86
N GLU A 8 24.64 32.53 22.17
CA GLU A 8 23.30 31.94 22.28
C GLU A 8 22.91 31.27 20.96
N LEU A 9 23.12 31.95 19.83
CA LEU A 9 22.77 31.39 18.53
C LEU A 9 23.63 30.16 18.19
N MET A 10 24.93 30.17 18.54
CA MET A 10 25.83 29.04 18.30
C MET A 10 25.44 27.77 19.06
N ILE A 11 24.98 27.90 20.30
CA ILE A 11 24.53 26.74 21.09
C ILE A 11 23.22 26.19 20.53
N VAL A 12 22.31 27.08 20.11
CA VAL A 12 21.02 26.67 19.52
C VAL A 12 21.23 25.87 18.23
N ILE A 13 22.09 26.32 17.31
CA ILE A 13 22.37 25.57 16.08
C ILE A 13 23.07 24.24 16.37
N ALA A 14 23.92 24.17 17.40
CA ALA A 14 24.60 22.93 17.79
C ALA A 14 23.59 21.88 18.28
N ILE A 15 22.61 22.29 19.11
CA ILE A 15 21.57 21.38 19.61
C ILE A 15 20.63 20.95 18.46
N ILE A 16 20.21 21.87 17.59
CA ILE A 16 19.37 21.55 16.42
C ILE A 16 20.10 20.55 15.50
N GLY A 17 21.42 20.71 15.30
CA GLY A 17 22.22 19.78 14.52
C GLY A 17 22.19 18.34 15.05
N ILE A 18 22.31 18.16 16.37
CA ILE A 18 22.24 16.84 17.01
C ILE A 18 20.85 16.22 16.84
N LEU A 19 19.79 17.01 17.07
CA LEU A 19 18.41 16.53 16.93
C LEU A 19 18.06 16.14 15.50
N ALA A 20 18.54 16.90 14.50
CA ALA A 20 18.26 16.64 13.09
C ALA A 20 18.82 15.28 12.62
N VAL A 21 20.02 14.91 13.08
CA VAL A 21 20.67 13.63 12.71
C VAL A 21 19.83 12.42 13.15
N VAL A 22 19.20 12.48 14.32
CA VAL A 22 18.33 11.40 14.82
C VAL A 22 16.94 11.47 14.18
N ALA A 23 16.39 12.67 14.00
CA ALA A 23 15.03 12.87 13.52
C ALA A 23 14.82 12.43 12.05
N ILE A 24 15.78 12.68 11.16
CA ILE A 24 15.65 12.37 9.72
C ILE A 24 15.43 10.86 9.43
N PRO A 25 16.30 9.93 9.88
CA PRO A 25 16.11 8.51 9.59
C PRO A 25 14.85 7.95 10.25
N GLN A 26 14.48 8.45 11.43
CA GLN A 26 13.23 8.07 12.09
C GLN A 26 12.01 8.51 11.28
N PHE A 27 12.02 9.75 10.78
CA PHE A 27 10.93 10.29 9.97
C PHE A 27 10.76 9.52 8.64
N GLN A 28 11.86 9.12 8.00
CA GLN A 28 11.81 8.27 6.80
C GLN A 28 11.13 6.92 7.05
N LYS A 29 11.48 6.25 8.16
CA LYS A 29 10.84 4.99 8.56
C LYS A 29 9.36 5.17 8.90
N TYR A 30 9.01 6.27 9.57
CA TYR A 30 7.62 6.60 9.88
C TYR A 30 6.79 6.78 8.61
N ARG A 31 7.28 7.54 7.63
CA ARG A 31 6.62 7.70 6.33
C ARG A 31 6.47 6.38 5.59
N ALA A 32 7.51 5.54 5.56
CA ALA A 32 7.43 4.22 4.93
C ALA A 32 6.34 3.34 5.55
N ARG A 33 6.17 3.36 6.88
CA ARG A 33 5.07 2.65 7.55
C ARG A 33 3.70 3.22 7.20
N ALA A 34 3.57 4.54 7.11
CA ALA A 34 2.32 5.17 6.68
C ALA A 34 1.94 4.75 5.25
N TYR A 35 2.91 4.66 4.35
CA TYR A 35 2.69 4.19 2.98
C TYR A 35 2.30 2.71 2.90
N MET A 36 2.91 1.85 3.73
CA MET A 36 2.50 0.45 3.86
C MET A 36 1.07 0.33 4.37
N ALA A 37 0.71 1.13 5.39
CA ALA A 37 -0.65 1.15 5.92
C ALA A 37 -1.68 1.63 4.90
N ALA A 38 -1.33 2.63 4.07
CA ALA A 38 -2.18 3.09 2.97
C ALA A 38 -2.47 1.96 1.96
N ALA A 39 -1.42 1.28 1.48
CA ALA A 39 -1.58 0.15 0.57
C ALA A 39 -2.43 -0.98 1.18
N LEU A 40 -2.19 -1.34 2.44
CA LEU A 40 -2.97 -2.36 3.14
C LEU A 40 -4.45 -1.98 3.30
N ASN A 41 -4.73 -0.72 3.63
CA ASN A 41 -6.11 -0.23 3.73
C ASN A 41 -6.80 -0.25 2.38
N ASP A 42 -6.08 0.12 1.31
CA ASP A 42 -6.59 0.06 -0.06
C ASP A 42 -6.86 -1.40 -0.50
N LEU A 43 -6.04 -2.37 -0.08
CA LEU A 43 -6.32 -3.78 -0.33
C LEU A 43 -7.61 -4.24 0.33
N ARG A 44 -7.77 -3.97 1.64
CA ARG A 44 -9.00 -4.29 2.37
C ARG A 44 -10.21 -3.65 1.71
N ASN A 45 -10.01 -2.43 1.23
CA ASN A 45 -11.02 -1.70 0.52
C ASN A 45 -11.45 -2.39 -0.79
N VAL A 46 -10.51 -2.96 -1.54
CA VAL A 46 -10.79 -3.78 -2.71
C VAL A 46 -11.52 -5.07 -2.31
N MET A 47 -11.04 -5.79 -1.29
CA MET A 47 -11.65 -7.04 -0.82
C MET A 47 -13.12 -6.88 -0.45
N THR A 48 -13.45 -5.88 0.38
CA THR A 48 -14.85 -5.61 0.78
C THR A 48 -15.75 -5.37 -0.41
N ALA A 49 -15.22 -4.77 -1.47
CA ALA A 49 -16.02 -4.40 -2.61
C ALA A 49 -16.15 -5.56 -3.62
N GLU A 50 -15.14 -6.42 -3.76
CA GLU A 50 -15.28 -7.73 -4.42
C GLU A 50 -16.33 -8.62 -3.74
N GLU A 51 -16.32 -8.66 -2.39
CA GLU A 51 -17.32 -9.39 -1.62
C GLU A 51 -18.74 -8.83 -1.79
N ALA A 52 -18.87 -7.50 -1.87
CA ALA A 52 -20.17 -6.85 -2.11
C ALA A 52 -20.74 -7.19 -3.49
N GLU A 53 -19.89 -7.22 -4.52
CA GLU A 53 -20.28 -7.56 -5.90
C GLU A 53 -20.67 -9.03 -6.01
N TYR A 54 -19.90 -9.92 -5.38
CA TYR A 54 -20.26 -11.34 -5.31
C TYR A 54 -21.60 -11.56 -4.59
N ALA A 55 -21.88 -10.79 -3.53
CA ALA A 55 -23.16 -10.86 -2.83
C ALA A 55 -24.36 -10.35 -3.67
N SER A 56 -24.13 -9.42 -4.61
CA SER A 56 -25.16 -8.88 -5.51
C SER A 56 -25.41 -9.80 -6.70
N ASP A 57 -24.35 -10.15 -7.43
CA ASP A 57 -24.45 -10.73 -8.78
C ASP A 57 -23.97 -12.19 -8.84
N GLY A 58 -23.51 -12.75 -7.71
CA GLY A 58 -23.00 -14.11 -7.60
C GLY A 58 -21.65 -14.33 -8.27
N ARG A 59 -20.94 -13.24 -8.62
CA ARG A 59 -19.68 -13.25 -9.36
C ARG A 59 -18.79 -12.10 -8.89
N TYR A 60 -17.48 -12.34 -8.83
CA TYR A 60 -16.50 -11.28 -8.55
C TYR A 60 -16.31 -10.37 -9.77
N LEU A 61 -15.79 -9.16 -9.54
CA LEU A 61 -15.54 -8.22 -10.64
C LEU A 61 -14.44 -8.74 -11.55
N ALA A 62 -14.59 -8.44 -12.84
CA ALA A 62 -13.58 -8.74 -13.83
C ALA A 62 -12.27 -7.97 -13.57
N GLN A 63 -11.19 -8.50 -14.14
CA GLN A 63 -9.83 -7.97 -13.99
C GLN A 63 -9.74 -6.44 -14.19
N GLY A 64 -9.01 -5.77 -13.29
CA GLY A 64 -8.75 -4.34 -13.39
C GLY A 64 -7.50 -3.93 -12.60
N CYS A 65 -6.58 -3.21 -13.23
CA CYS A 65 -5.30 -2.80 -12.62
C CYS A 65 -4.99 -1.34 -12.96
N GLY A 66 -4.36 -0.62 -12.03
CA GLY A 66 -4.12 0.82 -12.20
C GLY A 66 -3.20 1.43 -11.13
N LEU A 67 -2.78 2.68 -11.36
CA LEU A 67 -1.98 3.50 -10.42
C LEU A 67 -2.74 4.79 -10.13
N GLY A 68 -3.29 4.95 -8.93
CA GLY A 68 -4.17 6.09 -8.63
C GLY A 68 -5.44 6.11 -9.49
N VAL A 69 -6.53 6.66 -8.93
CA VAL A 69 -7.85 6.86 -9.56
C VAL A 69 -8.15 6.00 -10.79
N ALA A 70 -8.33 4.70 -10.55
CA ALA A 70 -9.39 4.01 -11.25
C ALA A 70 -10.64 4.20 -10.42
N TRP A 71 -11.74 4.61 -11.05
CA TRP A 71 -13.06 4.52 -10.45
C TRP A 71 -13.42 3.05 -10.30
N LEU A 72 -12.81 2.40 -9.31
CA LEU A 72 -13.24 1.10 -8.86
C LEU A 72 -14.59 1.27 -8.18
N PHE A 73 -15.46 0.27 -8.33
CA PHE A 73 -16.72 0.17 -7.58
C PHE A 73 -17.62 1.39 -7.76
N ASN A 74 -18.04 1.62 -9.02
CA ASN A 74 -19.05 2.63 -9.39
C ASN A 74 -18.74 4.05 -8.85
N GLY A 75 -17.46 4.40 -8.80
CA GLY A 75 -16.98 5.74 -8.47
C GLY A 75 -16.88 6.09 -6.98
N THR A 76 -17.10 5.14 -6.07
CA THR A 76 -17.22 5.43 -4.63
C THR A 76 -15.93 5.25 -3.82
N LYS A 77 -14.88 4.64 -4.39
CA LYS A 77 -13.68 4.29 -3.64
C LYS A 77 -12.40 4.79 -4.30
N HIS A 78 -11.63 5.56 -3.54
CA HIS A 78 -10.39 6.19 -4.00
C HIS A 78 -9.18 5.43 -3.43
N ILE A 79 -8.26 5.03 -4.32
CA ILE A 79 -6.97 4.45 -3.95
C ILE A 79 -6.01 5.56 -3.52
N SER A 80 -5.26 5.34 -2.44
CA SER A 80 -4.31 6.33 -1.91
C SER A 80 -3.25 6.71 -2.95
N GLU A 81 -2.77 7.95 -2.88
CA GLU A 81 -1.75 8.42 -3.83
C GLU A 81 -0.49 7.54 -3.75
N GLY A 82 0.05 7.16 -4.91
CA GLY A 82 1.26 6.34 -4.99
C GLY A 82 1.05 4.86 -4.71
N VAL A 83 -0.17 4.43 -4.38
CA VAL A 83 -0.57 3.03 -4.34
C VAL A 83 -0.98 2.57 -5.74
N GLY A 84 -0.38 1.48 -6.19
CA GLY A 84 -0.85 0.69 -7.31
C GLY A 84 -1.73 -0.45 -6.83
N TYR A 85 -2.70 -0.83 -7.65
CA TYR A 85 -3.61 -1.92 -7.36
C TYR A 85 -3.82 -2.80 -8.61
N CYS A 86 -4.21 -4.05 -8.37
CA CYS A 86 -4.67 -4.95 -9.41
C CYS A 86 -5.63 -5.97 -8.83
N VAL A 87 -6.74 -6.20 -9.51
CA VAL A 87 -7.64 -7.33 -9.27
C VAL A 87 -7.56 -8.23 -10.48
N ASN A 88 -7.34 -9.51 -10.24
CA ASN A 88 -7.38 -10.54 -11.24
C ASN A 88 -8.51 -11.51 -10.90
N ALA A 89 -9.51 -11.56 -11.76
CA ALA A 89 -10.56 -12.56 -11.72
C ALA A 89 -10.66 -13.25 -13.08
N PRO A 90 -10.82 -14.59 -13.13
CA PRO A 90 -11.23 -15.27 -14.36
C PRO A 90 -12.55 -14.71 -14.88
N THR A 91 -12.77 -14.84 -16.19
CA THR A 91 -14.00 -14.37 -16.86
C THR A 91 -15.27 -15.05 -16.34
N ASP A 92 -15.14 -16.18 -15.66
CA ASP A 92 -16.26 -16.85 -15.02
C ASP A 92 -16.68 -16.18 -13.68
N GLY A 93 -15.86 -15.28 -13.12
CA GLY A 93 -16.12 -14.58 -11.87
C GLY A 93 -16.13 -15.49 -10.64
N SER A 94 -15.56 -16.71 -10.76
CA SER A 94 -15.57 -17.73 -9.70
C SER A 94 -14.68 -17.40 -8.52
N ARG A 95 -13.65 -16.57 -8.74
CA ARG A 95 -12.65 -16.19 -7.75
C ARG A 95 -12.04 -14.84 -8.07
N TYR A 96 -11.31 -14.27 -7.13
CA TYR A 96 -10.48 -13.09 -7.37
C TYR A 96 -9.16 -13.15 -6.61
N ALA A 97 -8.20 -12.37 -7.07
CA ALA A 97 -7.00 -12.02 -6.32
C ALA A 97 -6.70 -10.54 -6.50
N ALA A 98 -6.57 -9.84 -5.39
CA ALA A 98 -6.24 -8.44 -5.30
C ALA A 98 -4.79 -8.25 -4.82
N PHE A 99 -4.09 -7.31 -5.43
CA PHE A 99 -2.71 -6.94 -5.14
C PHE A 99 -2.64 -5.44 -4.94
N THR A 100 -1.87 -4.98 -3.96
CA THR A 100 -1.59 -3.56 -3.76
C THR A 100 -0.16 -3.32 -3.30
N GLY A 101 0.38 -2.16 -3.66
CA GLY A 101 1.73 -1.77 -3.26
C GLY A 101 1.95 -0.28 -3.40
N HIS A 102 2.78 0.31 -2.54
CA HIS A 102 3.09 1.73 -2.62
C HIS A 102 4.46 1.98 -3.25
N ARG A 103 4.56 2.87 -4.24
CA ARG A 103 5.80 3.15 -5.02
C ARG A 103 7.03 3.55 -4.19
N ALA A 104 6.81 4.01 -2.96
CA ALA A 104 7.87 4.44 -2.03
C ALA A 104 8.21 3.39 -0.96
N THR A 105 7.69 2.17 -1.07
CA THR A 105 7.98 1.05 -0.18
C THR A 105 8.50 -0.13 -1.00
N THR A 106 8.93 -1.19 -0.32
CA THR A 106 9.37 -2.43 -0.94
C THR A 106 8.48 -3.62 -0.61
N ARG A 107 7.30 -3.34 -0.05
CA ARG A 107 6.34 -4.34 0.39
C ARG A 107 5.09 -4.26 -0.46
N GLU A 108 4.69 -5.42 -0.95
CA GLU A 108 3.45 -5.65 -1.68
C GLU A 108 2.52 -6.51 -0.82
N TYR A 109 1.21 -6.27 -0.94
CA TYR A 109 0.17 -7.01 -0.24
C TYR A 109 -0.74 -7.70 -1.23
N ALA A 110 -1.21 -8.89 -0.88
CA ALA A 110 -2.12 -9.65 -1.70
C ALA A 110 -3.21 -10.32 -0.85
N ALA A 111 -4.39 -10.48 -1.43
CA ALA A 111 -5.48 -11.26 -0.86
C ALA A 111 -6.35 -11.82 -1.99
N GLY A 112 -7.16 -12.83 -1.73
CA GLY A 112 -8.05 -13.38 -2.74
C GLY A 112 -9.12 -14.26 -2.14
N SER A 113 -10.07 -14.70 -2.95
CA SER A 113 -11.14 -15.61 -2.51
C SER A 113 -10.65 -17.02 -2.21
N ASP A 114 -9.55 -17.43 -2.83
CA ASP A 114 -9.00 -18.79 -2.74
C ASP A 114 -8.01 -18.96 -1.57
N VAL A 115 -7.65 -17.86 -0.92
CA VAL A 115 -6.67 -17.81 0.18
C VAL A 115 -7.29 -17.09 1.36
N GLU A 116 -7.20 -17.66 2.55
CA GLU A 116 -7.70 -17.01 3.75
C GLU A 116 -6.78 -15.84 4.10
N GLY A 117 -7.34 -14.64 4.35
CA GLY A 117 -6.65 -13.44 4.83
C GLY A 117 -5.64 -12.77 3.90
N ILE A 118 -4.76 -11.94 4.48
CA ILE A 118 -3.86 -11.02 3.75
C ILE A 118 -2.42 -11.48 3.82
N TYR A 119 -1.80 -11.63 2.66
CA TYR A 119 -0.40 -12.01 2.46
C TYR A 119 0.44 -10.79 2.08
N TYR A 120 1.75 -10.88 2.31
CA TYR A 120 2.69 -9.85 1.88
C TYR A 120 4.02 -10.42 1.39
N LYS A 121 4.71 -9.65 0.56
CA LYS A 121 6.04 -9.95 0.01
C LYS A 121 6.94 -8.73 0.16
N ASP A 122 8.12 -8.95 0.71
CA ASP A 122 9.15 -7.93 0.91
C ASP A 122 10.19 -7.95 -0.22
N GLY A 123 10.93 -6.85 -0.37
CA GLY A 123 12.03 -6.73 -1.33
C GLY A 123 11.57 -6.47 -2.77
N VAL A 124 10.32 -6.06 -2.96
CA VAL A 124 9.78 -5.69 -4.27
C VAL A 124 10.29 -4.29 -4.65
N ALA A 125 10.91 -4.14 -5.81
CA ALA A 125 11.57 -2.88 -6.19
C ALA A 125 10.59 -1.71 -6.42
N ASP A 126 9.42 -1.98 -7.02
CA ASP A 126 8.33 -1.03 -7.20
C ASP A 126 7.00 -1.80 -7.05
N PRO A 127 6.48 -1.93 -5.82
CA PRO A 127 5.32 -2.78 -5.55
C PRO A 127 4.03 -2.22 -6.15
N ALA A 128 3.97 -0.92 -6.47
CA ALA A 128 2.84 -0.34 -7.18
C ALA A 128 2.73 -0.88 -8.62
N LYS A 129 3.87 -1.13 -9.28
CA LYS A 129 3.89 -1.75 -10.62
C LYS A 129 3.84 -3.27 -10.56
N ALA A 130 4.52 -3.89 -9.58
CA ALA A 130 4.53 -5.35 -9.44
C ALA A 130 3.12 -5.92 -9.24
N ALA A 131 2.28 -5.24 -8.44
CA ALA A 131 0.88 -5.58 -8.25
C ALA A 131 0.11 -5.77 -9.56
N GLN A 132 0.42 -4.98 -10.59
CA GLN A 132 -0.26 -5.01 -11.89
C GLN A 132 0.11 -6.22 -12.75
N SER A 133 1.16 -6.95 -12.38
CA SER A 133 1.69 -8.09 -13.14
C SER A 133 1.47 -9.44 -12.46
N GLU A 134 0.98 -9.43 -11.22
CA GLU A 134 0.74 -10.65 -10.43
C GLU A 134 -0.59 -11.31 -10.82
N THR A 135 -0.78 -12.60 -10.50
CA THR A 135 -2.01 -13.37 -10.81
C THR A 135 -2.48 -14.14 -9.59
N ALA A 136 -3.74 -14.61 -9.55
CA ALA A 136 -4.30 -15.28 -8.36
C ALA A 136 -3.49 -16.49 -7.86
N THR A 137 -2.94 -17.29 -8.77
CA THR A 137 -2.06 -18.43 -8.43
C THR A 137 -0.73 -17.99 -7.81
N ALA A 138 -0.34 -16.72 -7.95
CA ALA A 138 0.92 -16.21 -7.41
C ALA A 138 0.89 -16.13 -5.88
N ILE A 139 -0.26 -15.91 -5.24
CA ILE A 139 -0.34 -15.67 -3.78
C ILE A 139 0.11 -16.89 -2.97
N SER A 140 -0.25 -18.11 -3.39
CA SER A 140 0.09 -19.33 -2.66
C SER A 140 1.60 -19.61 -2.55
N GLY A 141 2.43 -18.94 -3.36
CA GLY A 141 3.89 -19.04 -3.31
C GLY A 141 4.58 -17.93 -2.51
N TRP A 142 3.82 -16.98 -1.94
CA TRP A 142 4.39 -15.88 -1.15
C TRP A 142 4.78 -16.37 0.25
N GLY A 143 6.02 -16.10 0.66
CA GLY A 143 6.58 -16.58 1.93
C GLY A 143 6.14 -15.83 3.20
N GLY A 144 5.21 -14.87 3.11
CA GLY A 144 4.74 -14.07 4.24
C GLY A 144 3.41 -14.55 4.81
N THR A 145 3.34 -14.82 6.11
CA THR A 145 2.12 -15.26 6.81
C THR A 145 1.22 -14.08 7.19
N GLN A 146 -0.10 -14.31 7.06
CA GLN A 146 -1.27 -13.55 7.55
C GLN A 146 -0.98 -12.34 8.47
N LEU A 147 -1.43 -11.14 8.06
CA LEU A 147 -1.63 -10.00 8.97
C LEU A 147 -2.94 -10.08 9.74
#